data_AF-A0A525VUA0-F1
#
_entry.id   AF-A0A525VUA0-F1
#
_cell.length_a   1.000
_cell.length_b   1.000
_cell.length_c   1.000
_cell.angle_alpha   90.00
_cell.angle_beta   90.00
_cell.angle_gamma   90.00
#
_symmetry.space_group_name_H-M   'P 1'
#
loop_
_entity.id
_entity.type
_entity.pdbx_description
1 polymer ?
#
loop_
_entity_poly.entity_id
_entity_poly.type
_entity_poly.pdbx_seq_one_letter_code
_entity_poly.pdbx_strand_id
1 'polypeptide(L)'
;MTRWPYAVCALLALLLVQTGCSSSVLQLRDQLDLHFGGYRQKFDDKKELVTKFLACTRQAHDEPLNERRDPSASPDPLSLQSPEGQATSVRPLMSLIDRVRWRHQGKDASLYILADVLDDVANDANARIDLDKLKQVVEIVRQWHGHLGLDEDQLEQDASRFARTLLAYNKAYFGDLSFTARSDYAGAGLRGVVKITSKGFVDRSGNALLFPGISAELEVSPANSVRMSAGTVDSQRVSADLMRIFLEAFFDAAYRVPAVHGATALQVGPDSLESPYPEFDANRPMISLEALARVTRDALRAEAAVTSFVGKAVRGGSVFSAQNETLAATLETAAGVIAKKLVEHEGFCYFQVTEGKPAIAANDQAGAEYVPVATP
;
A
#
# COMPACT_ATOMS: atom_id res chain seq x y z
N MET A 1 50.70 16.20 -45.85
CA MET A 1 49.98 14.96 -45.47
C MET A 1 49.54 15.10 -44.02
N THR A 2 48.29 15.50 -43.81
CA THR A 2 47.73 15.91 -42.51
C THR A 2 46.56 14.97 -42.16
N ARG A 3 46.84 13.89 -41.43
CA ARG A 3 45.83 12.95 -40.87
C ARG A 3 45.72 13.11 -39.34
N TRP A 4 45.62 14.34 -38.87
CA TRP A 4 45.46 14.66 -37.45
C TRP A 4 44.08 15.18 -36.98
N PRO A 5 43.10 15.56 -37.84
CA PRO A 5 41.85 16.12 -37.31
C PRO A 5 40.89 15.06 -36.77
N TYR A 6 40.89 13.84 -37.29
CA TYR A 6 39.87 12.82 -36.93
C TYR A 6 40.10 12.18 -35.56
N ALA A 7 41.36 11.97 -35.16
CA ALA A 7 41.67 11.39 -33.85
C ALA A 7 41.34 12.36 -32.72
N VAL A 8 41.56 13.66 -32.93
CA VAL A 8 41.26 14.71 -31.94
C VAL A 8 39.75 14.92 -31.80
N CYS A 9 39.00 14.90 -32.90
CA CYS A 9 37.53 14.96 -32.86
C CYS A 9 36.91 13.74 -32.17
N ALA A 10 37.43 12.52 -32.41
CA ALA A 10 36.95 11.31 -31.73
C ALA A 10 37.23 11.34 -30.23
N LEU A 11 38.40 11.84 -29.81
CA LEU A 11 38.74 11.98 -28.40
C LEU A 11 37.88 13.04 -27.70
N LEU A 12 37.59 14.17 -28.36
CA LEU A 12 36.70 15.21 -27.85
C LEU A 12 35.24 14.73 -27.74
N ALA A 13 34.76 13.93 -28.69
CA ALA A 13 33.43 13.33 -28.61
C ALA A 13 33.35 12.31 -27.46
N LEU A 14 34.38 11.48 -27.26
CA LEU A 14 34.45 10.55 -26.13
C LEU A 14 34.53 11.29 -24.78
N LEU A 15 35.29 12.38 -24.69
CA LEU A 15 35.36 13.21 -23.49
C LEU A 15 34.03 13.92 -23.19
N LEU A 16 33.33 14.43 -24.21
CA LEU A 16 32.01 15.04 -24.05
C LEU A 16 30.93 14.03 -23.64
N VAL A 17 30.97 12.80 -24.15
CA VAL A 17 30.07 11.71 -23.72
C VAL A 17 30.38 11.28 -22.29
N GLN A 18 31.65 11.26 -21.87
CA GLN A 18 32.00 10.96 -20.48
C GLN A 18 31.64 12.07 -19.51
N THR A 19 31.71 13.35 -19.90
CA THR A 19 31.25 14.47 -19.05
C THR A 19 29.72 14.68 -19.08
N GLY A 20 29.04 14.18 -20.11
CA GLY A 20 27.59 14.27 -20.28
C GLY A 20 26.78 13.24 -19.48
N CYS A 21 27.42 12.16 -19.02
CA CYS A 21 26.76 11.17 -18.14
C CYS A 21 26.96 11.43 -16.64
N SER A 22 27.85 12.34 -16.25
CA SER A 22 28.08 12.70 -14.84
C SER A 22 27.22 13.88 -14.37
N SER A 23 26.53 14.58 -15.28
CA SER A 23 25.77 15.80 -14.97
C SER A 23 24.36 15.54 -14.41
N SER A 24 23.87 14.29 -14.42
CA SER A 24 22.63 13.92 -13.71
C SER A 24 22.85 13.61 -12.22
N VAL A 25 24.08 13.76 -11.73
CA VAL A 25 24.43 13.69 -10.29
C VAL A 25 24.33 15.09 -9.64
N LEU A 26 24.06 16.14 -10.42
CA LEU A 26 23.72 17.46 -9.91
C LEU A 26 22.29 17.45 -9.33
N GLN A 27 22.20 17.79 -8.04
CA GLN A 27 20.99 18.10 -7.27
C GLN A 27 20.10 16.92 -6.83
N LEU A 28 20.69 15.91 -6.18
CA LEU A 28 19.97 15.10 -5.18
C LEU A 28 20.63 15.19 -3.80
N ARG A 29 21.28 16.31 -3.53
CA ARG A 29 21.73 16.71 -2.20
C ARG A 29 20.66 17.52 -1.46
N ASP A 30 19.55 17.83 -2.12
CA ASP A 30 18.30 18.10 -1.41
C ASP A 30 17.95 16.78 -0.72
N GLN A 31 18.11 16.78 0.61
CA GLN A 31 17.51 15.80 1.49
C GLN A 31 16.17 15.44 0.88
N LEU A 32 16.01 14.16 0.54
CA LEU A 32 14.69 13.61 0.31
C LEU A 32 14.00 13.78 1.66
N ASP A 33 13.43 14.96 1.91
CA ASP A 33 12.64 15.29 3.08
C ASP A 33 11.30 14.59 2.85
N LEU A 34 11.41 13.26 2.80
CA LEU A 34 10.32 12.35 3.01
C LEU A 34 9.94 12.64 4.45
N HIS A 35 9.07 13.62 4.65
CA HIS A 35 8.51 14.01 5.93
C HIS A 35 7.64 12.85 6.49
N PHE A 36 8.19 11.64 6.63
CA PHE A 36 7.66 10.54 7.43
C PHE A 36 7.49 10.93 8.91
N GLY A 37 7.96 12.11 9.32
CA GLY A 37 7.68 12.73 10.61
C GLY A 37 6.99 14.09 10.55
N GLY A 38 6.62 14.59 9.36
CA GLY A 38 6.14 15.97 9.21
C GLY A 38 4.77 16.23 9.82
N TYR A 39 3.90 15.22 9.91
CA TYR A 39 2.58 15.41 10.53
C TYR A 39 2.69 15.63 12.04
N ARG A 40 3.64 14.98 12.72
CA ARG A 40 3.89 15.20 14.14
C ARG A 40 4.49 16.58 14.39
N GLN A 41 5.46 16.99 13.57
CA GLN A 41 6.09 18.31 13.63
C GLN A 41 5.09 19.46 13.39
N LYS A 42 4.06 19.25 12.56
CA LYS A 42 2.97 20.22 12.37
C LYS A 42 2.15 20.50 13.63
N PHE A 43 2.34 19.73 14.70
CA PHE A 43 1.66 19.89 15.99
C PHE A 43 2.59 20.37 17.12
N ASP A 44 3.80 20.85 16.83
CA ASP A 44 4.84 21.15 17.84
C ASP A 44 4.36 22.03 19.02
N ASP A 45 3.36 22.90 18.81
CA ASP A 45 2.78 23.76 19.85
C ASP A 45 1.42 23.30 20.39
N LYS A 46 0.87 22.17 19.92
CA LYS A 46 -0.52 21.74 20.18
C LYS A 46 -0.58 20.37 20.85
N LYS A 47 -0.16 20.29 22.12
CA LYS A 47 -0.10 19.05 22.92
C LYS A 47 -1.38 18.19 22.83
N GLU A 48 -2.55 18.81 22.90
CA GLU A 48 -3.83 18.08 22.81
C GLU A 48 -4.02 17.41 21.45
N LEU A 49 -3.68 18.09 20.35
CA LEU A 49 -3.76 17.51 19.01
C LEU A 49 -2.71 16.43 18.79
N VAL A 50 -1.50 16.59 19.35
CA VAL A 50 -0.49 15.51 19.36
C VAL A 50 -1.06 14.27 20.04
N THR A 51 -1.69 14.41 21.21
CA THR A 51 -2.28 13.26 21.91
C THR A 51 -3.37 12.58 21.09
N LYS A 52 -4.28 13.36 20.46
CA LYS A 52 -5.33 12.82 19.58
C LYS A 52 -4.75 12.15 18.33
N PHE A 53 -3.72 12.74 17.73
CA PHE A 53 -3.02 12.20 16.58
C PHE A 53 -2.36 10.86 16.92
N LEU A 54 -1.59 10.81 18.01
CA LEU A 54 -0.94 9.57 18.46
C LEU A 54 -1.96 8.49 18.86
N ALA A 55 -3.09 8.89 19.44
CA ALA A 55 -4.19 7.96 19.73
C ALA A 55 -4.78 7.37 18.45
N CYS A 56 -5.02 8.22 17.44
CA CYS A 56 -5.48 7.79 16.12
C CYS A 56 -4.50 6.82 15.46
N THR A 57 -3.20 7.16 15.38
CA THR A 57 -2.21 6.31 14.69
C THR A 57 -2.04 4.93 15.33
N ARG A 58 -2.36 4.80 16.63
CA ARG A 58 -2.28 3.55 17.39
C ARG A 58 -3.50 2.65 17.20
N GLN A 59 -4.60 3.16 16.67
CA GLN A 59 -5.88 2.47 16.59
C GLN A 59 -6.09 1.90 15.17
N ALA A 60 -6.62 0.66 15.10
CA ALA A 60 -7.25 0.18 13.88
C ALA A 60 -8.67 0.76 13.82
N HIS A 61 -9.03 1.42 12.72
CA HIS A 61 -10.18 2.35 12.64
C HIS A 61 -11.59 1.76 12.79
N ASP A 62 -11.72 0.48 13.07
CA ASP A 62 -13.00 -0.26 13.17
C ASP A 62 -13.08 -1.10 14.46
N GLU A 63 -12.17 -0.91 15.42
CA GLU A 63 -12.41 -1.40 16.78
C GLU A 63 -13.51 -0.53 17.43
N PRO A 64 -14.62 -1.13 17.91
CA PRO A 64 -15.72 -0.37 18.48
C PRO A 64 -15.23 0.42 19.70
N LEU A 65 -15.52 1.73 19.72
CA LEU A 65 -15.23 2.64 20.84
C LEU A 65 -15.79 2.16 22.19
N ASN A 66 -16.71 1.19 22.19
CA ASN A 66 -17.36 0.63 23.38
C ASN A 66 -16.56 -0.50 24.06
N GLU A 67 -15.47 -1.00 23.48
CA GLU A 67 -14.45 -1.75 24.22
C GLU A 67 -13.40 -0.81 24.84
N ARG A 68 -13.85 0.37 25.28
CA ARG A 68 -13.13 1.14 26.29
C ARG A 68 -13.12 0.28 27.55
N ARG A 69 -12.06 -0.51 27.73
CA ARG A 69 -11.68 -1.05 29.04
C ARG A 69 -11.90 0.06 30.05
N ASP A 70 -12.71 -0.23 31.06
CA ASP A 70 -13.09 0.69 32.12
C ASP A 70 -11.93 1.62 32.48
N PRO A 71 -12.09 2.95 32.46
CA PRO A 71 -11.07 3.88 32.95
C PRO A 71 -10.80 3.72 34.46
N SER A 72 -11.57 2.87 35.14
CA SER A 72 -11.44 2.45 36.55
C SER A 72 -10.75 1.08 36.73
N ALA A 73 -10.45 0.34 35.66
CA ALA A 73 -9.59 -0.82 35.76
C ALA A 73 -8.13 -0.33 35.87
N SER A 74 -7.63 -0.28 37.10
CA SER A 74 -6.22 -0.01 37.39
C SER A 74 -5.34 -0.84 36.43
N PRO A 75 -4.38 -0.21 35.73
CA PRO A 75 -3.46 -0.95 34.88
C PRO A 75 -2.70 -1.94 35.76
N ASP A 76 -2.84 -3.23 35.45
CA ASP A 76 -1.98 -4.26 36.00
C ASP A 76 -0.53 -3.90 35.63
N PRO A 77 0.40 -3.79 36.59
CA PRO A 77 1.74 -3.27 36.37
C PRO A 77 2.67 -4.34 35.81
N LEU A 78 2.29 -4.95 34.68
CA LEU A 78 3.16 -5.83 33.92
C LEU A 78 3.52 -5.17 32.58
N SER A 79 4.69 -4.51 32.65
CA SER A 79 5.51 -4.02 31.54
C SER A 79 5.03 -2.74 30.83
N LEU A 80 4.93 -1.67 31.61
CA LEU A 80 4.95 -0.28 31.15
C LEU A 80 6.42 0.23 31.04
N GLN A 81 7.25 -0.59 30.40
CA GLN A 81 8.59 -0.22 29.93
C GLN A 81 8.68 -0.60 28.45
N SER A 82 7.81 -0.02 27.62
CA SER A 82 8.24 0.24 26.25
C SER A 82 8.79 1.65 26.26
N PRO A 83 10.06 1.87 25.86
CA PRO A 83 10.68 3.18 25.90
C PRO A 83 9.82 4.19 25.12
N GLU A 84 9.86 5.45 25.52
CA GLU A 84 9.17 6.61 24.93
C GLU A 84 9.51 6.89 23.44
N GLY A 85 9.98 5.89 22.69
CA GLY A 85 10.47 5.99 21.32
C GLY A 85 10.09 4.84 20.41
N GLN A 86 9.02 4.07 20.67
CA GLN A 86 8.41 3.22 19.64
C GLN A 86 7.41 4.01 18.80
N ALA A 87 7.53 3.86 17.48
CA ALA A 87 6.74 4.59 16.52
C ALA A 87 5.27 4.23 16.66
N THR A 88 4.47 5.23 17.00
CA THR A 88 3.04 5.08 17.30
C THR A 88 2.20 4.54 16.15
N SER A 89 2.73 4.55 14.92
CA SER A 89 2.12 4.01 13.70
C SER A 89 2.27 2.48 13.55
N VAL A 90 3.14 1.81 14.34
CA VAL A 90 3.43 0.37 14.15
C VAL A 90 2.52 -0.55 14.98
N ARG A 91 1.82 0.00 15.99
CA ARG A 91 1.00 -0.80 16.91
C ARG A 91 -0.13 -1.61 16.24
N PRO A 92 -0.93 -1.06 15.30
CA PRO A 92 -1.96 -1.85 14.60
C PRO A 92 -1.37 -3.05 13.84
N LEU A 93 -0.15 -2.91 13.31
CA LEU A 93 0.56 -3.97 12.59
C LEU A 93 0.97 -5.08 13.56
N MET A 94 1.51 -4.72 14.73
CA MET A 94 1.84 -5.71 15.77
C MET A 94 0.61 -6.47 16.24
N SER A 95 -0.52 -5.79 16.44
CA SER A 95 -1.79 -6.45 16.78
C SER A 95 -2.28 -7.37 15.67
N LEU A 96 -2.06 -7.03 14.40
CA LEU A 96 -2.35 -7.93 13.29
C LEU A 96 -1.43 -9.17 13.30
N ILE A 97 -0.11 -8.96 13.44
CA ILE A 97 0.89 -10.03 13.51
C ILE A 97 0.58 -10.99 14.64
N ASP A 98 0.27 -10.48 15.83
CA ASP A 98 -0.08 -11.30 17.00
C ASP A 98 -1.34 -12.14 16.75
N ARG A 99 -2.35 -11.58 16.08
CA ARG A 99 -3.58 -12.30 15.68
C ARG A 99 -3.31 -13.39 14.65
N VAL A 100 -2.45 -13.13 13.67
CA VAL A 100 -2.05 -14.14 12.68
C VAL A 100 -1.23 -15.25 13.34
N ARG A 101 -0.28 -14.90 14.21
CA ARG A 101 0.52 -15.85 15.00
C ARG A 101 -0.34 -16.80 15.82
N TRP A 102 -1.36 -16.28 16.50
CA TRP A 102 -2.23 -17.11 17.34
C TRP A 102 -2.90 -18.23 16.54
N ARG A 103 -3.18 -18.02 15.25
CA ARG A 103 -3.84 -18.99 14.38
C ARG A 103 -2.89 -19.85 13.55
N HIS A 104 -1.73 -19.32 13.19
CA HIS A 104 -0.74 -19.99 12.34
C HIS A 104 0.58 -20.17 13.08
N GLN A 105 0.63 -21.14 13.99
CA GLN A 105 1.86 -21.50 14.71
C GLN A 105 2.94 -21.90 13.69
N GLY A 106 4.04 -21.15 13.62
CA GLY A 106 5.18 -21.40 12.71
C GLY A 106 5.31 -20.44 11.53
N LYS A 107 4.33 -19.55 11.28
CA LYS A 107 4.45 -18.45 10.28
C LYS A 107 4.80 -17.09 10.93
N ASP A 108 4.96 -17.07 12.24
CA ASP A 108 5.08 -15.90 13.10
C ASP A 108 6.42 -15.17 12.99
N ALA A 109 7.54 -15.92 12.98
CA ALA A 109 8.87 -15.33 12.81
C ALA A 109 8.99 -14.52 11.50
N SER A 110 8.24 -14.92 10.48
CA SER A 110 8.26 -14.28 9.16
C SER A 110 7.64 -12.87 9.20
N LEU A 111 6.53 -12.66 9.91
CA LEU A 111 5.87 -11.35 9.92
C LEU A 111 6.48 -10.36 10.92
N TYR A 112 7.21 -10.82 11.95
CA TYR A 112 7.92 -9.91 12.87
C TYR A 112 9.00 -9.09 12.20
N ILE A 113 9.62 -9.60 11.12
CA ILE A 113 10.60 -8.85 10.33
C ILE A 113 9.96 -7.62 9.68
N LEU A 114 8.68 -7.69 9.28
CA LEU A 114 7.95 -6.51 8.79
C LEU A 114 7.82 -5.46 9.89
N ALA A 115 7.49 -5.87 11.11
CA ALA A 115 7.41 -4.93 12.23
C ALA A 115 8.77 -4.30 12.56
N ASP A 116 9.85 -5.07 12.52
CA ASP A 116 11.22 -4.60 12.75
C ASP A 116 11.65 -3.57 11.68
N VAL A 117 11.38 -3.85 10.40
CA VAL A 117 11.59 -2.88 9.30
C VAL A 117 10.79 -1.60 9.54
N LEU A 118 9.56 -1.72 10.03
CA LEU A 118 8.66 -0.59 10.23
C LEU A 118 9.00 0.24 11.46
N ASP A 119 9.50 -0.39 12.53
CA ASP A 119 9.97 0.31 13.71
C ASP A 119 11.19 1.18 13.37
N ASP A 120 12.14 0.67 12.58
CA ASP A 120 13.27 1.45 12.07
C ASP A 120 12.82 2.66 11.23
N VAL A 121 11.93 2.41 10.26
CA VAL A 121 11.45 3.46 9.33
C VAL A 121 10.69 4.56 10.08
N ALA A 122 9.95 4.19 11.13
CA ALA A 122 9.07 5.13 11.81
C ALA A 122 9.71 5.81 13.04
N ASN A 123 10.83 5.29 13.58
CA ASN A 123 11.54 5.89 14.72
C ASN A 123 12.68 6.84 14.33
N ASP A 124 13.28 6.66 13.16
CA ASP A 124 14.40 7.49 12.74
C ASP A 124 14.01 8.35 11.53
N ALA A 125 13.90 9.67 11.75
CA ALA A 125 13.62 10.64 10.69
C ALA A 125 14.73 10.69 9.62
N ASN A 126 15.90 10.12 9.92
CA ASN A 126 17.01 9.91 8.99
C ASN A 126 17.22 8.42 8.68
N ALA A 127 16.27 7.54 9.01
CA ALA A 127 16.36 6.10 8.82
C ALA A 127 16.74 5.82 7.37
N ARG A 128 17.92 5.26 7.17
CA ARG A 128 18.26 4.68 5.88
C ARG A 128 17.48 3.38 5.79
N ILE A 129 16.72 3.24 4.70
CA ILE A 129 16.07 1.99 4.36
C ILE A 129 17.12 0.88 4.31
N ASP A 130 17.06 -0.05 5.26
CA ASP A 130 17.96 -1.20 5.33
C ASP A 130 17.59 -2.20 4.24
N LEU A 131 18.44 -2.28 3.21
CA LEU A 131 18.24 -3.18 2.07
C LEU A 131 18.26 -4.66 2.48
N ASP A 132 19.00 -5.03 3.52
CA ASP A 132 19.07 -6.42 3.97
C ASP A 132 17.80 -6.82 4.72
N LYS A 133 17.21 -5.91 5.49
CA LYS A 133 15.87 -6.14 6.06
C LYS A 133 14.78 -6.17 4.97
N LEU A 134 14.84 -5.30 3.96
CA LEU A 134 13.92 -5.38 2.82
C LEU A 134 14.03 -6.71 2.06
N LYS A 135 15.24 -7.26 1.87
CA LYS A 135 15.41 -8.60 1.26
C LYS A 135 14.73 -9.68 2.09
N GLN A 136 14.78 -9.60 3.42
CA GLN A 136 14.05 -10.54 4.26
C GLN A 136 12.55 -10.43 4.02
N VAL A 137 12.01 -9.21 3.93
CA VAL A 137 10.60 -8.98 3.54
C VAL A 137 10.28 -9.66 2.20
N VAL A 138 11.14 -9.54 1.19
CA VAL A 138 10.97 -10.24 -0.09
C VAL A 138 10.83 -11.75 0.10
N GLU A 139 11.70 -12.38 0.89
CA GLU A 139 11.63 -13.82 1.12
C GLU A 139 10.36 -14.24 1.85
N ILE A 140 9.91 -13.45 2.84
CA ILE A 140 8.66 -13.70 3.57
C ILE A 140 7.46 -13.66 2.63
N VAL A 141 7.36 -12.61 1.81
CA VAL A 141 6.27 -12.45 0.87
C VAL A 141 6.25 -13.59 -0.15
N ARG A 142 7.43 -14.01 -0.62
CA ARG A 142 7.57 -15.17 -1.51
C ARG A 142 7.09 -16.46 -0.84
N GLN A 143 7.45 -16.69 0.43
CA GLN A 143 6.97 -17.84 1.20
C GLN A 143 5.45 -17.81 1.35
N TRP A 144 4.86 -16.66 1.66
CA TRP A 144 3.42 -16.51 1.79
C TRP A 144 2.70 -16.79 0.47
N HIS A 145 3.11 -16.16 -0.64
CA HIS A 145 2.52 -16.43 -1.96
C HIS A 145 2.67 -17.89 -2.41
N GLY A 146 3.78 -18.54 -2.04
CA GLY A 146 3.96 -19.98 -2.26
C GLY A 146 2.92 -20.85 -1.55
N HIS A 147 2.42 -20.41 -0.38
CA HIS A 147 1.33 -21.09 0.34
C HIS A 147 -0.05 -20.73 -0.22
N LEU A 148 -0.25 -19.51 -0.71
CA LEU A 148 -1.53 -19.09 -1.29
C LEU A 148 -1.93 -19.95 -2.51
N GLY A 149 -0.95 -20.36 -3.32
CA GLY A 149 -1.20 -21.17 -4.51
C GLY A 149 -1.57 -22.64 -4.24
N LEU A 150 -1.48 -23.12 -3.00
CA LEU A 150 -1.76 -24.52 -2.65
C LEU A 150 -3.03 -24.73 -1.83
N ASP A 151 -3.51 -23.69 -1.15
CA ASP A 151 -4.54 -23.81 -0.11
C ASP A 151 -5.54 -22.63 -0.12
N GLU A 152 -6.03 -22.21 -1.30
CA GLU A 152 -7.07 -21.17 -1.43
C GLU A 152 -8.29 -21.47 -0.54
N ASP A 153 -8.71 -22.74 -0.51
CA ASP A 153 -9.79 -23.23 0.36
C ASP A 153 -9.49 -23.04 1.86
N GLN A 154 -8.22 -23.15 2.29
CA GLN A 154 -7.86 -22.88 3.70
C GLN A 154 -7.85 -21.38 4.00
N LEU A 155 -7.55 -20.53 3.03
CA LEU A 155 -7.59 -19.07 3.18
C LEU A 155 -9.03 -18.56 3.21
N GLU A 156 -9.93 -19.17 2.42
CA GLU A 156 -11.37 -18.94 2.51
C GLU A 156 -11.91 -19.33 3.90
N GLN A 157 -11.39 -20.43 4.45
CA GLN A 157 -11.71 -20.88 5.81
C GLN A 157 -10.97 -20.11 6.90
N ASP A 158 -9.93 -19.33 6.58
CA ASP A 158 -9.20 -18.52 7.54
C ASP A 158 -10.06 -17.31 7.97
N ALA A 159 -10.33 -17.25 9.27
CA ALA A 159 -11.03 -16.13 9.87
C ALA A 159 -10.16 -14.86 9.97
N SER A 160 -8.90 -14.87 9.55
CA SER A 160 -8.00 -13.72 9.69
C SER A 160 -8.29 -12.69 8.61
N ARG A 161 -8.50 -11.42 9.01
CA ARG A 161 -8.81 -10.35 8.05
C ARG A 161 -7.71 -10.18 7.01
N PHE A 162 -6.45 -10.38 7.40
CA PHE A 162 -5.32 -10.34 6.50
C PHE A 162 -5.43 -11.40 5.41
N ALA A 163 -5.66 -12.66 5.77
CA ALA A 163 -5.84 -13.74 4.80
C ALA A 163 -6.98 -13.46 3.83
N ARG A 164 -8.14 -13.01 4.33
CA ARG A 164 -9.30 -12.68 3.49
C ARG A 164 -9.03 -11.49 2.56
N THR A 165 -8.34 -10.46 3.05
CA THR A 165 -7.97 -9.29 2.24
C THR A 165 -6.98 -9.68 1.16
N LEU A 166 -5.96 -10.47 1.53
CA LEU A 166 -4.96 -10.98 0.61
C LEU A 166 -5.60 -11.87 -0.45
N LEU A 167 -6.53 -12.75 -0.07
CA LEU A 167 -7.30 -13.58 -0.99
C LEU A 167 -8.10 -12.72 -1.97
N ALA A 168 -8.87 -11.75 -1.48
CA ALA A 168 -9.66 -10.85 -2.32
C ALA A 168 -8.78 -10.09 -3.33
N TYR A 169 -7.60 -9.63 -2.90
CA TYR A 169 -6.68 -8.88 -3.76
C TYR A 169 -6.06 -9.80 -4.82
N ASN A 170 -5.65 -11.02 -4.43
CA ASN A 170 -5.16 -12.01 -5.39
C ASN A 170 -6.24 -12.42 -6.39
N LYS A 171 -7.48 -12.62 -5.95
CA LYS A 171 -8.61 -12.96 -6.83
C LYS A 171 -8.94 -11.84 -7.81
N ALA A 172 -9.01 -10.60 -7.35
CA ALA A 172 -9.24 -9.43 -8.22
C ALA A 172 -8.12 -9.27 -9.26
N TYR A 173 -6.89 -9.60 -8.89
CA TYR A 173 -5.73 -9.42 -9.75
C TYR A 173 -5.51 -10.59 -10.74
N PHE A 174 -5.54 -11.84 -10.25
CA PHE A 174 -5.27 -13.06 -11.03
C PHE A 174 -6.51 -13.83 -11.50
N GLY A 175 -7.61 -13.77 -10.76
CA GLY A 175 -8.79 -14.65 -10.95
C GLY A 175 -9.92 -14.05 -11.79
N ASP A 176 -10.16 -12.74 -11.70
CA ASP A 176 -11.27 -12.06 -12.38
C ASP A 176 -10.97 -11.72 -13.84
N LEU A 177 -10.83 -12.78 -14.65
CA LEU A 177 -10.63 -12.69 -16.09
C LEU A 177 -11.96 -12.60 -16.84
N SER A 178 -12.09 -11.58 -17.67
CA SER A 178 -13.23 -11.40 -18.58
C SER A 178 -12.80 -11.67 -20.02
N PHE A 179 -13.70 -12.30 -20.79
CA PHE A 179 -13.46 -12.66 -22.18
C PHE A 179 -14.36 -11.80 -23.08
N THR A 180 -13.74 -11.01 -23.96
CA THR A 180 -14.47 -10.20 -24.95
C THR A 180 -14.21 -10.75 -26.33
N ALA A 181 -15.25 -11.19 -27.03
CA ALA A 181 -15.16 -11.68 -28.40
C ALA A 181 -15.63 -10.59 -29.36
N ARG A 182 -14.79 -10.23 -30.34
CA ARG A 182 -15.13 -9.33 -31.44
C ARG A 182 -15.06 -10.12 -32.74
N SER A 183 -16.17 -10.17 -33.48
CA SER A 183 -16.21 -10.74 -34.82
C SER A 183 -16.16 -9.62 -35.85
N ASP A 184 -15.10 -9.56 -36.65
CA ASP A 184 -15.02 -8.64 -37.78
C ASP A 184 -15.48 -9.38 -39.05
N TYR A 185 -16.67 -9.04 -39.55
CA TYR A 185 -17.18 -9.54 -40.83
C TYR A 185 -16.60 -8.72 -41.98
N ALA A 186 -15.36 -9.03 -42.38
CA ALA A 186 -14.71 -8.37 -43.50
C ALA A 186 -14.75 -9.24 -44.77
N GLY A 187 -15.96 -9.55 -45.27
CA GLY A 187 -16.25 -10.03 -46.65
C GLY A 187 -15.56 -11.31 -47.18
N ALA A 188 -14.50 -11.82 -46.55
CA ALA A 188 -13.64 -12.91 -47.00
C ALA A 188 -13.43 -13.98 -45.90
N GLY A 189 -14.26 -13.95 -44.85
CA GLY A 189 -14.33 -14.96 -43.79
C GLY A 189 -14.52 -14.36 -42.39
N LEU A 190 -14.80 -15.21 -41.41
CA LEU A 190 -15.08 -14.82 -40.04
C LEU A 190 -13.77 -14.64 -39.27
N ARG A 191 -13.39 -13.39 -38.98
CA ARG A 191 -12.25 -13.08 -38.11
C ARG A 191 -12.75 -12.86 -36.69
N GLY A 192 -12.46 -13.78 -35.78
CA GLY A 192 -12.77 -13.65 -34.37
C GLY A 192 -11.53 -13.23 -33.60
N VAL A 193 -11.61 -12.13 -32.84
CA VAL A 193 -10.61 -11.72 -31.84
C VAL A 193 -11.21 -11.94 -30.45
N VAL A 194 -10.65 -12.89 -29.69
CA VAL A 194 -10.98 -13.03 -28.27
C VAL A 194 -9.90 -12.33 -27.47
N LYS A 195 -10.27 -11.32 -26.68
CA LYS A 195 -9.40 -10.61 -25.76
C LYS A 195 -9.74 -10.97 -24.33
N ILE A 196 -8.75 -11.49 -23.61
CA ILE A 196 -8.83 -11.71 -22.17
C ILE A 196 -8.42 -10.41 -21.46
N THR A 197 -9.23 -9.95 -20.51
CA THR A 197 -8.95 -8.75 -19.70
C THR A 197 -9.20 -9.03 -18.23
N SER A 198 -8.19 -8.81 -17.38
CA SER A 198 -8.38 -8.72 -15.93
C SER A 198 -8.93 -7.34 -15.57
N LYS A 199 -9.90 -7.28 -14.64
CA LYS A 199 -10.34 -6.00 -14.06
C LYS A 199 -9.28 -5.39 -13.12
N GLY A 200 -8.35 -6.21 -12.66
CA GLY A 200 -7.28 -5.81 -11.75
C GLY A 200 -7.76 -5.58 -10.33
N PHE A 201 -6.78 -5.37 -9.47
CA PHE A 201 -6.99 -4.96 -8.08
C PHE A 201 -7.16 -3.44 -8.02
N VAL A 202 -8.19 -2.96 -7.33
CA VAL A 202 -8.41 -1.53 -7.08
C VAL A 202 -7.99 -1.21 -5.66
N ASP A 203 -6.96 -0.37 -5.51
CA ASP A 203 -6.47 0.02 -4.20
C ASP A 203 -7.50 0.82 -3.40
N ARG A 204 -7.22 1.02 -2.10
CA ARG A 204 -8.07 1.76 -1.17
C ARG A 204 -8.46 3.16 -1.69
N SER A 205 -7.60 3.80 -2.47
CA SER A 205 -7.82 5.14 -3.01
C SER A 205 -8.49 5.17 -4.39
N GLY A 206 -8.80 4.00 -4.96
CA GLY A 206 -9.48 3.86 -6.24
C GLY A 206 -8.53 3.70 -7.43
N ASN A 207 -7.23 3.54 -7.22
CA ASN A 207 -6.30 3.28 -8.32
C ASN A 207 -6.36 1.81 -8.74
N ALA A 208 -6.68 1.56 -10.01
CA ALA A 208 -6.70 0.22 -10.56
C ALA A 208 -5.31 -0.24 -11.01
N LEU A 209 -4.88 -1.40 -10.53
CA LEU A 209 -3.67 -2.10 -10.92
C LEU A 209 -4.02 -3.37 -11.69
N LEU A 210 -3.63 -3.37 -12.97
CA LEU A 210 -4.00 -4.40 -13.93
C LEU A 210 -2.87 -5.40 -14.17
N PHE A 211 -3.25 -6.67 -14.35
CA PHE A 211 -2.30 -7.73 -14.66
C PHE A 211 -1.55 -7.46 -15.99
N PRO A 212 -0.21 -7.55 -16.02
CA PRO A 212 0.60 -7.28 -17.20
C PRO A 212 0.41 -8.26 -18.36
N GLY A 213 0.14 -9.53 -18.03
CA GLY A 213 0.55 -10.66 -18.88
C GLY A 213 -0.57 -11.53 -19.45
N ILE A 214 -1.85 -11.18 -19.30
CA ILE A 214 -2.97 -11.98 -19.84
C ILE A 214 -3.78 -11.14 -20.83
N SER A 215 -3.11 -10.41 -21.72
CA SER A 215 -3.72 -10.08 -23.00
C SER A 215 -3.36 -11.20 -23.97
N ALA A 216 -4.17 -12.25 -23.95
CA ALA A 216 -4.18 -13.21 -25.04
C ALA A 216 -5.17 -12.68 -26.08
N GLU A 217 -4.67 -12.39 -27.27
CA GLU A 217 -5.49 -12.15 -28.44
C GLU A 217 -5.50 -13.44 -29.26
N LEU A 218 -6.68 -14.06 -29.37
CA LEU A 218 -6.89 -15.21 -30.23
C LEU A 218 -7.46 -14.71 -31.55
N GLU A 219 -6.68 -14.77 -32.62
CA GLU A 219 -7.13 -14.44 -33.97
C GLU A 219 -7.49 -15.73 -34.72
N VAL A 220 -8.77 -15.92 -35.01
CA VAL A 220 -9.24 -17.00 -35.88
C VAL A 220 -9.32 -16.47 -37.30
N SER A 221 -8.48 -16.99 -38.21
CA SER A 221 -8.48 -16.59 -39.62
C SER A 221 -9.46 -17.42 -40.47
N PRO A 222 -9.90 -16.91 -41.64
CA PRO A 222 -10.76 -17.64 -42.59
C PRO A 222 -10.20 -19.00 -43.06
N ALA A 223 -8.89 -19.19 -42.98
CA ALA A 223 -8.18 -20.41 -43.36
C ALA A 223 -8.10 -21.47 -42.23
N ASN A 224 -8.91 -21.35 -41.17
CA ASN A 224 -8.84 -22.18 -39.94
C ASN A 224 -7.49 -22.12 -39.21
N SER A 225 -6.64 -21.13 -39.50
CA SER A 225 -5.42 -20.90 -38.72
C SER A 225 -5.75 -20.07 -37.49
N VAL A 226 -5.47 -20.62 -36.32
CA VAL A 226 -5.56 -19.93 -35.03
C VAL A 226 -4.20 -19.31 -34.73
N ARG A 227 -4.13 -17.98 -34.65
CA ARG A 227 -2.95 -17.26 -34.20
C ARG A 227 -3.20 -16.76 -32.79
N MET A 228 -2.44 -17.26 -31.83
CA MET A 228 -2.46 -16.78 -30.46
C MET A 228 -1.28 -15.82 -30.27
N SER A 229 -1.56 -14.58 -29.89
CA SER A 229 -0.56 -13.66 -29.36
C SER A 229 -0.81 -13.45 -27.87
N ALA A 230 0.10 -13.95 -27.05
CA ALA A 230 0.13 -13.67 -25.63
C ALA A 230 1.19 -12.60 -25.35
N GLY A 231 0.88 -11.65 -24.47
CA GLY A 231 1.89 -10.72 -23.94
C GLY A 231 3.05 -11.47 -23.27
N THR A 232 4.26 -10.94 -23.38
CA THR A 232 5.44 -11.51 -22.70
C THR A 232 5.27 -11.35 -21.19
N VAL A 233 5.38 -12.45 -20.45
CA VAL A 233 5.39 -12.43 -18.98
C VAL A 233 6.73 -11.87 -18.51
N ASP A 234 6.71 -10.67 -17.92
CA ASP A 234 7.88 -10.03 -17.32
C ASP A 234 7.97 -10.43 -15.85
N SER A 235 9.02 -11.19 -15.50
CA SER A 235 9.24 -11.65 -14.12
C SER A 235 9.39 -10.49 -13.15
N GLN A 236 9.99 -9.36 -13.57
CA GLN A 236 10.17 -8.17 -12.74
C GLN A 236 8.82 -7.58 -12.34
N ARG A 237 7.91 -7.50 -13.30
CA ARG A 237 6.58 -6.93 -13.08
C ARG A 237 5.71 -7.88 -12.25
N VAL A 238 5.77 -9.18 -12.52
CA VAL A 238 5.03 -10.18 -11.72
C VAL A 238 5.49 -10.17 -10.26
N SER A 239 6.79 -10.15 -9.99
CA SER A 239 7.30 -10.16 -8.62
C SER A 239 7.00 -8.85 -7.88
N ALA A 240 7.10 -7.71 -8.57
CA ALA A 240 6.69 -6.41 -8.05
C ALA A 240 5.20 -6.38 -7.69
N ASP A 241 4.33 -6.89 -8.57
CA ASP A 241 2.89 -6.87 -8.34
C ASP A 241 2.47 -7.85 -7.22
N LEU A 242 3.07 -9.04 -7.14
CA LEU A 242 2.88 -9.95 -6.00
C LEU A 242 3.29 -9.28 -4.68
N MET A 243 4.44 -8.60 -4.67
CA MET A 243 4.90 -7.85 -3.51
C MET A 243 3.92 -6.76 -3.10
N ARG A 244 3.45 -5.97 -4.07
CA ARG A 244 2.46 -4.93 -3.86
C ARG A 244 1.17 -5.48 -3.27
N ILE A 245 0.59 -6.53 -3.88
CA ILE A 245 -0.66 -7.15 -3.42
C ILE A 245 -0.54 -7.60 -1.96
N PHE A 246 0.57 -8.24 -1.61
CA PHE A 246 0.81 -8.70 -0.25
C PHE A 246 0.84 -7.53 0.73
N LEU A 247 1.65 -6.50 0.45
CA LEU A 247 1.83 -5.37 1.36
C LEU A 247 0.56 -4.51 1.45
N GLU A 248 -0.09 -4.24 0.32
CA GLU A 248 -1.38 -3.53 0.29
C GLU A 248 -2.39 -4.26 1.20
N ALA A 249 -2.54 -5.58 1.05
CA ALA A 249 -3.44 -6.36 1.89
C ALA A 249 -3.03 -6.37 3.38
N PHE A 250 -1.72 -6.46 3.67
CA PHE A 250 -1.20 -6.46 5.04
C PHE A 250 -1.49 -5.14 5.76
N PHE A 251 -1.15 -4.01 5.12
CA PHE A 251 -1.39 -2.69 5.69
C PHE A 251 -2.86 -2.33 5.74
N ASP A 252 -3.64 -2.69 4.72
CA ASP A 252 -5.08 -2.43 4.73
C ASP A 252 -5.77 -3.21 5.86
N ALA A 253 -5.40 -4.48 6.07
CA ALA A 253 -5.90 -5.27 7.19
C ALA A 253 -5.48 -4.73 8.56
N ALA A 254 -4.32 -4.06 8.66
CA ALA A 254 -3.80 -3.50 9.90
C ALA A 254 -4.40 -2.13 10.25
N TYR A 255 -4.34 -1.17 9.31
CA TYR A 255 -4.71 0.22 9.55
C TYR A 255 -6.20 0.48 9.35
N ARG A 256 -6.81 -0.14 8.34
CA ARG A 256 -8.22 0.01 8.01
C ARG A 256 -8.60 1.48 7.80
N VAL A 257 -7.75 2.25 7.12
CA VAL A 257 -8.12 3.60 6.67
C VAL A 257 -9.32 3.45 5.72
N PRO A 258 -10.34 4.33 5.78
CA PRO A 258 -11.51 4.20 4.90
C PRO A 258 -11.16 4.12 3.40
N ALA A 259 -11.78 3.19 2.70
CA ALA A 259 -11.64 2.99 1.25
C ALA A 259 -12.69 3.75 0.46
N VAL A 260 -12.34 4.19 -0.75
CA VAL A 260 -13.33 4.77 -1.67
C VAL A 260 -14.26 3.69 -2.22
N HIS A 261 -15.45 4.09 -2.63
CA HIS A 261 -16.42 3.21 -3.27
C HIS A 261 -15.78 2.47 -4.46
N GLY A 262 -15.99 1.15 -4.54
CA GLY A 262 -15.46 0.30 -5.59
C GLY A 262 -14.03 -0.24 -5.35
N ALA A 263 -13.36 0.14 -4.26
CA ALA A 263 -12.09 -0.47 -3.87
C ALA A 263 -12.25 -1.97 -3.58
N THR A 264 -11.22 -2.77 -3.89
CA THR A 264 -11.26 -4.23 -3.65
C THR A 264 -11.34 -4.56 -2.16
N ALA A 265 -10.79 -3.70 -1.28
CA ALA A 265 -10.88 -3.86 0.17
C ALA A 265 -12.32 -4.01 0.70
N LEU A 266 -13.29 -3.34 0.03
CA LEU A 266 -14.70 -3.38 0.41
C LEU A 266 -15.39 -4.70 0.05
N GLN A 267 -14.74 -5.55 -0.73
CA GLN A 267 -15.27 -6.85 -1.18
C GLN A 267 -14.85 -7.99 -0.25
N VAL A 268 -14.14 -7.69 0.84
CA VAL A 268 -13.61 -8.68 1.78
C VAL A 268 -14.69 -9.08 2.80
N GLY A 269 -15.32 -10.24 2.59
CA GLY A 269 -16.24 -10.87 3.55
C GLY A 269 -17.39 -11.63 2.86
N PRO A 270 -17.85 -12.77 3.42
CA PRO A 270 -18.91 -13.59 2.82
C PRO A 270 -20.31 -13.00 3.03
N ASP A 271 -20.50 -12.17 4.06
CA ASP A 271 -21.77 -11.54 4.40
C ASP A 271 -21.55 -10.10 4.87
N SER A 272 -22.44 -9.18 4.48
CA SER A 272 -22.50 -7.78 4.92
C SER A 272 -22.68 -7.57 6.44
N LEU A 273 -22.56 -8.63 7.24
CA LEU A 273 -22.82 -8.70 8.68
C LEU A 273 -21.54 -8.85 9.53
N GLU A 274 -20.41 -9.31 8.96
CA GLU A 274 -19.10 -9.08 9.59
C GLU A 274 -18.63 -7.68 9.20
N SER A 275 -18.23 -6.87 10.19
CA SER A 275 -17.82 -5.45 10.02
C SER A 275 -17.02 -5.28 8.72
N PRO A 276 -17.64 -4.66 7.68
CA PRO A 276 -16.97 -4.48 6.41
C PRO A 276 -15.76 -3.58 6.62
N TYR A 277 -14.77 -3.73 5.75
CA TYR A 277 -13.70 -2.73 5.63
C TYR A 277 -14.35 -1.34 5.55
N PRO A 278 -13.81 -0.30 6.23
CA PRO A 278 -14.55 0.94 6.35
C PRO A 278 -14.61 1.63 4.99
N GLU A 279 -15.80 2.06 4.59
CA GLU A 279 -16.01 2.83 3.37
C GLU A 279 -16.00 4.33 3.68
N PHE A 280 -15.43 5.12 2.80
CA PHE A 280 -15.49 6.57 2.85
C PHE A 280 -16.90 7.05 2.47
N ASP A 281 -17.68 7.49 3.46
CA ASP A 281 -19.00 8.08 3.25
C ASP A 281 -18.89 9.59 2.97
N ALA A 282 -19.16 9.99 1.73
CA ALA A 282 -19.17 11.40 1.33
C ALA A 282 -20.26 12.24 2.04
N ASN A 283 -21.32 11.61 2.56
CA ASN A 283 -22.40 12.29 3.28
C ASN A 283 -22.07 12.49 4.76
N ARG A 284 -21.20 11.64 5.32
CA ARG A 284 -20.70 11.73 6.70
C ARG A 284 -19.18 11.55 6.74
N PRO A 285 -18.43 12.46 6.10
CA PRO A 285 -17.00 12.27 5.92
C PRO A 285 -16.24 12.42 7.25
N MET A 286 -15.41 11.43 7.58
CA MET A 286 -14.46 11.53 8.72
C MET A 286 -13.40 12.60 8.48
N ILE A 287 -13.03 12.80 7.22
CA ILE A 287 -12.15 13.86 6.71
C ILE A 287 -12.75 14.41 5.41
N SER A 288 -12.50 15.68 5.09
CA SER A 288 -13.01 16.25 3.84
C SER A 288 -12.53 15.47 2.60
N LEU A 289 -13.30 15.50 1.50
CA LEU A 289 -12.88 14.87 0.24
C LEU A 289 -11.56 15.47 -0.26
N GLU A 290 -11.35 16.77 -0.04
CA GLU A 290 -10.09 17.44 -0.37
C GLU A 290 -8.92 16.91 0.49
N ALA A 291 -9.13 16.71 1.79
CA ALA A 291 -8.14 16.10 2.66
C ALA A 291 -7.81 14.68 2.22
N LEU A 292 -8.81 13.85 1.90
CA LEU A 292 -8.58 12.50 1.38
C LEU A 292 -7.73 12.54 0.10
N ALA A 293 -8.04 13.45 -0.84
CA ALA A 293 -7.27 13.62 -2.07
C ALA A 293 -5.83 14.08 -1.81
N ARG A 294 -5.60 14.92 -0.78
CA ARG A 294 -4.24 15.32 -0.35
C ARG A 294 -3.48 14.13 0.24
N VAL A 295 -4.10 13.34 1.12
CA VAL A 295 -3.51 12.12 1.69
C VAL A 295 -3.08 11.16 0.58
N THR A 296 -3.97 10.86 -0.36
CA THR A 296 -3.64 9.99 -1.51
C THR A 296 -2.50 10.56 -2.35
N ARG A 297 -2.52 11.86 -2.66
CA ARG A 297 -1.45 12.50 -3.45
C ARG A 297 -0.10 12.41 -2.76
N ASP A 298 -0.05 12.70 -1.47
CA ASP A 298 1.19 12.70 -0.70
C ASP A 298 1.71 11.26 -0.50
N ALA A 299 0.81 10.28 -0.32
CA ALA A 299 1.17 8.87 -0.29
C ALA A 299 1.77 8.37 -1.62
N LEU A 300 1.16 8.71 -2.76
CA LEU A 300 1.69 8.36 -4.08
C LEU A 300 3.04 9.04 -4.37
N ARG A 301 3.23 10.27 -3.88
CA ARG A 301 4.54 10.95 -3.95
C ARG A 301 5.59 10.24 -3.11
N ALA A 302 5.24 9.83 -1.90
CA ALA A 302 6.13 9.08 -1.03
C ALA A 302 6.52 7.74 -1.66
N GLU A 303 5.56 7.00 -2.23
CA GLU A 303 5.79 5.79 -3.00
C GLU A 303 6.82 6.02 -4.11
N ALA A 304 6.57 6.99 -5.00
CA ALA A 304 7.43 7.27 -6.13
C ALA A 304 8.84 7.71 -5.70
N ALA A 305 8.94 8.54 -4.66
CA ALA A 305 10.21 9.04 -4.15
C ALA A 305 11.05 7.92 -3.51
N VAL A 306 10.43 7.08 -2.68
CA VAL A 306 11.11 5.95 -2.03
C VAL A 306 11.48 4.88 -3.04
N THR A 307 10.59 4.53 -3.97
CA THR A 307 10.90 3.61 -5.08
C THR A 307 12.09 4.12 -5.89
N SER A 308 12.13 5.41 -6.24
CA SER A 308 13.28 5.99 -6.95
C SER A 308 14.57 5.92 -6.14
N PHE A 309 14.51 6.22 -4.84
CA PHE A 309 15.66 6.18 -3.95
C PHE A 309 16.23 4.76 -3.80
N VAL A 310 15.36 3.78 -3.54
CA VAL A 310 15.75 2.36 -3.44
C VAL A 310 16.27 1.85 -4.78
N GLY A 311 15.65 2.24 -5.89
CA GLY A 311 16.14 1.88 -7.21
C GLY A 311 17.54 2.41 -7.50
N LYS A 312 17.86 3.64 -7.05
CA LYS A 312 19.22 4.19 -7.11
C LYS A 312 20.17 3.46 -6.16
N ALA A 313 19.75 3.12 -4.95
CA ALA A 313 20.60 2.42 -3.99
C ALA A 313 20.94 1.00 -4.46
N VAL A 314 19.95 0.26 -4.94
CA VAL A 314 20.10 -1.12 -5.41
C VAL A 314 20.92 -1.19 -6.71
N ARG A 315 20.69 -0.24 -7.65
CA ARG A 315 21.40 -0.23 -8.93
C ARG A 315 22.73 0.54 -8.91
N GLY A 316 22.89 1.51 -8.03
CA GLY A 316 24.06 2.41 -7.97
C GLY A 316 24.99 2.22 -6.76
N GLY A 317 24.60 1.44 -5.75
CA GLY A 317 25.36 1.26 -4.50
C GLY A 317 26.50 0.24 -4.55
N SER A 318 26.70 -0.47 -5.67
CA SER A 318 27.73 -1.50 -5.75
C SER A 318 28.27 -1.64 -7.19
N VAL A 319 29.58 -1.86 -7.31
CA VAL A 319 30.24 -2.33 -8.55
C VAL A 319 29.74 -3.73 -8.95
N PHE A 320 29.01 -4.39 -8.04
CA PHE A 320 28.22 -5.60 -8.24
C PHE A 320 26.73 -5.24 -8.14
N SER A 321 26.24 -4.39 -9.05
CA SER A 321 24.80 -4.12 -9.19
C SER A 321 24.04 -5.44 -9.09
N ALA A 322 22.92 -5.48 -8.38
CA ALA A 322 22.12 -6.70 -8.33
C ALA A 322 21.87 -7.16 -9.77
N GLN A 323 22.50 -8.27 -10.20
CA GLN A 323 22.33 -8.81 -11.56
C GLN A 323 20.90 -9.35 -11.78
N ASN A 324 20.04 -9.18 -10.78
CA ASN A 324 18.68 -9.64 -10.74
C ASN A 324 17.75 -8.42 -10.67
N GLU A 325 17.36 -7.91 -11.84
CA GLU A 325 16.38 -6.82 -11.96
C GLU A 325 15.02 -7.21 -11.37
N THR A 326 14.68 -8.50 -11.34
CA THR A 326 13.46 -8.98 -10.67
C THR A 326 13.53 -8.69 -9.17
N LEU A 327 14.67 -8.99 -8.51
CA LEU A 327 14.87 -8.62 -7.10
C LEU A 327 14.84 -7.10 -6.90
N ALA A 328 15.49 -6.32 -7.76
CA ALA A 328 15.49 -4.87 -7.68
C ALA A 328 14.07 -4.28 -7.75
N ALA A 329 13.28 -4.66 -8.76
CA ALA A 329 11.89 -4.25 -8.92
C ALA A 329 11.02 -4.62 -7.70
N THR A 330 11.32 -5.76 -7.07
CA THR A 330 10.59 -6.25 -5.89
C THR A 330 10.94 -5.43 -4.64
N LEU A 331 12.22 -5.13 -4.42
CA LEU A 331 12.69 -4.27 -3.31
C LEU A 331 12.15 -2.84 -3.45
N GLU A 332 12.20 -2.30 -4.67
CA GLU A 332 11.65 -0.99 -5.02
C GLU A 332 10.15 -0.88 -4.72
N THR A 333 9.41 -1.92 -5.06
CA THR A 333 7.96 -1.97 -4.79
C THR A 333 7.69 -2.16 -3.31
N ALA A 334 8.45 -3.02 -2.61
CA ALA A 334 8.29 -3.23 -1.18
C ALA A 334 8.45 -1.93 -0.40
N ALA A 335 9.55 -1.23 -0.64
CA ALA A 335 9.84 0.05 0.02
C ALA A 335 8.81 1.12 -0.32
N GLY A 336 8.45 1.25 -1.61
CA GLY A 336 7.45 2.23 -2.07
C GLY A 336 6.07 2.02 -1.44
N VAL A 337 5.59 0.78 -1.37
CA VAL A 337 4.27 0.47 -0.81
C VAL A 337 4.25 0.65 0.71
N ILE A 338 5.32 0.26 1.42
CA ILE A 338 5.47 0.54 2.86
C ILE A 338 5.36 2.06 3.11
N ALA A 339 6.15 2.83 2.36
CA ALA A 339 6.16 4.28 2.40
C ALA A 339 4.77 4.88 2.15
N LYS A 340 4.11 4.47 1.07
CA LYS A 340 2.74 4.85 0.72
C LYS A 340 1.82 4.65 1.92
N LYS A 341 1.77 3.43 2.45
CA LYS A 341 0.81 3.02 3.48
C LYS A 341 1.01 3.74 4.82
N LEU A 342 2.25 4.00 5.20
CA LEU A 342 2.56 4.82 6.38
C LEU A 342 2.03 6.25 6.21
N VAL A 343 2.29 6.89 5.05
CA VAL A 343 1.80 8.26 4.78
C VAL A 343 0.28 8.29 4.68
N GLU A 344 -0.36 7.27 4.12
CA GLU A 344 -1.83 7.18 4.08
C GLU A 344 -2.43 7.17 5.48
N HIS A 345 -1.90 6.31 6.36
CA HIS A 345 -2.38 6.16 7.73
C HIS A 345 -2.17 7.43 8.56
N GLU A 346 -0.95 7.96 8.56
CA GLU A 346 -0.64 9.17 9.32
C GLU A 346 -1.34 10.41 8.75
N GLY A 347 -1.39 10.53 7.43
CA GLY A 347 -2.10 11.62 6.76
C GLY A 347 -3.58 11.61 7.09
N PHE A 348 -4.23 10.43 7.05
CA PHE A 348 -5.62 10.29 7.45
C PHE A 348 -5.83 10.74 8.91
N CYS A 349 -4.99 10.26 9.83
CA CYS A 349 -5.07 10.64 11.23
C CYS A 349 -4.84 12.14 11.47
N TYR A 350 -3.91 12.75 10.74
CA TYR A 350 -3.66 14.18 10.81
C TYR A 350 -4.92 14.99 10.45
N PHE A 351 -5.56 14.68 9.32
CA PHE A 351 -6.76 15.39 8.88
C PHE A 351 -7.97 15.06 9.75
N GLN A 352 -8.09 13.83 10.27
CA GLN A 352 -9.14 13.49 11.21
C GLN A 352 -9.05 14.32 12.49
N VAL A 353 -7.85 14.61 12.97
CA VAL A 353 -7.65 15.38 14.20
C VAL A 353 -7.75 16.89 13.98
N THR A 354 -7.39 17.38 12.79
CA THR A 354 -7.38 18.82 12.48
C THR A 354 -8.68 19.34 11.86
N GLU A 355 -9.34 18.52 11.04
CA GLU A 355 -10.57 18.88 10.33
C GLU A 355 -11.80 18.12 10.84
N GLY A 356 -11.60 16.97 11.51
CA GLY A 356 -12.69 16.11 11.94
C GLY A 356 -13.63 16.84 12.88
N LYS A 357 -14.89 16.97 12.47
CA LYS A 357 -15.96 17.34 13.38
C LYS A 357 -16.15 16.19 14.38
N PRO A 358 -16.29 16.46 15.68
CA PRO A 358 -16.58 15.40 16.64
C PRO A 358 -17.87 14.70 16.21
N ALA A 359 -17.77 13.40 15.90
CA ALA A 359 -18.93 12.56 15.73
C ALA A 359 -19.63 12.47 17.10
N ILE A 360 -20.73 13.22 17.24
CA ILE A 360 -21.71 13.15 18.32
C ILE A 360 -21.26 13.83 19.64
N ALA A 361 -21.44 15.15 19.68
CA ALA A 361 -22.04 15.85 20.81
C ALA A 361 -23.24 16.65 20.27
N ALA A 362 -24.19 15.93 19.66
CA ALA A 362 -25.44 16.50 19.14
C ALA A 362 -26.60 15.62 19.59
N ASN A 363 -26.80 15.52 20.91
CA ASN A 363 -28.09 15.09 21.47
C ASN A 363 -28.30 15.38 22.98
N ASP A 364 -27.77 16.48 23.52
CA ASP A 364 -28.05 16.86 24.94
C ASP A 364 -28.37 18.34 25.17
N GLN A 365 -28.80 19.07 24.13
CA GLN A 365 -29.33 20.44 24.30
C GLN A 365 -30.55 20.68 23.41
N ALA A 366 -31.58 19.84 23.53
CA ALA A 366 -32.95 20.28 23.31
C ALA A 366 -33.54 20.56 24.69
N GLY A 367 -33.41 21.82 25.12
CA GLY A 367 -33.85 22.29 26.41
C GLY A 367 -35.34 22.05 26.64
N ALA A 368 -35.64 21.64 27.87
CA ALA A 368 -36.97 21.71 28.44
C ALA A 368 -37.46 23.15 28.44
N GLU A 369 -38.46 23.47 27.62
CA GLU A 369 -39.29 24.66 27.80
C GLU A 369 -40.62 24.23 28.42
N TYR A 370 -40.71 24.48 29.72
CA TYR A 370 -41.87 24.24 30.57
C TYR A 370 -42.94 25.28 30.25
N VAL A 371 -44.06 24.88 29.65
CA VAL A 371 -45.24 25.73 29.45
C VAL A 371 -46.20 25.54 30.63
N PRO A 372 -46.47 26.55 31.47
CA PRO A 372 -47.54 26.45 32.46
C PRO A 372 -48.88 26.74 31.78
N VAL A 373 -49.76 25.75 31.73
CA VAL A 373 -51.17 25.93 31.35
C VAL A 373 -51.94 26.36 32.60
N ALA A 374 -52.46 27.58 32.58
CA ALA A 374 -53.45 28.05 33.54
C ALA A 374 -54.79 27.31 33.30
N THR A 375 -55.33 26.73 34.37
CA THR A 375 -56.71 26.22 34.41
C THR A 375 -57.72 27.37 34.52
N PRO A 376 -58.93 27.22 33.95
CA PRO A 376 -60.00 28.20 34.03
C PRO A 376 -60.63 28.34 35.43
#